data_AF-A0A6A5GUT6-F1
#
_entry.id   AF-A0A6A5GUT6-F1
#
_cell.length_a   1.000
_cell.length_b   1.000
_cell.length_c   1.000
_cell.angle_alpha   90.00
_cell.angle_beta   90.00
_cell.angle_gamma   90.00
#
_symmetry.space_group_name_H-M   'P 1'
#
loop_
_entity.id
_entity.type
_entity.pdbx_description
1 polymer ?
#
loop_
_entity_poly.entity_id
_entity_poly.type
_entity_poly.pdbx_seq_one_letter_code
_entity_poly.pdbx_strand_id
1 'polypeptide(L)'
;MGRLLTGPAWMGLTEFVDYVSTCFTIPINVLLLYCIRTKSGKSFGKYKNLMTFFSIQSIFFSIQATLNHMCFHTIGGTFMMFTLTNHFNLPPWGVWINLGICCISVGYVLLILSAQFIYRYFAMNK
;
A
#
# COMPACT_ATOMS: atom_id res chain seq x y z
N MET A 1 -15.36 -18.91 -24.64
CA MET A 1 -14.57 -17.68 -24.56
C MET A 1 -15.32 -16.74 -23.62
N GLY A 2 -14.92 -16.72 -22.34
CA GLY A 2 -15.74 -16.18 -21.25
C GLY A 2 -15.99 -14.68 -21.37
N ARG A 3 -17.21 -14.25 -21.04
CA ARG A 3 -17.57 -12.84 -20.86
C ARG A 3 -16.67 -12.24 -19.78
N LEU A 4 -15.56 -11.62 -20.18
CA LEU A 4 -14.81 -10.69 -19.35
C LEU A 4 -15.79 -9.60 -18.88
N LEU A 5 -15.73 -9.24 -17.60
CA LEU A 5 -16.54 -8.16 -17.01
C LEU A 5 -16.52 -6.96 -17.97
N THR A 6 -17.71 -6.43 -18.28
CA THR A 6 -17.82 -5.15 -19.00
C THR A 6 -16.99 -4.09 -18.27
N GLY A 7 -16.26 -3.24 -19.00
CA GLY A 7 -15.35 -2.24 -18.43
C GLY A 7 -15.91 -1.49 -17.20
N PRO A 8 -17.18 -1.02 -17.21
CA PRO A 8 -17.79 -0.37 -16.04
C PRO A 8 -17.92 -1.27 -14.81
N ALA A 9 -18.27 -2.55 -15.01
CA ALA A 9 -18.39 -3.52 -13.91
C ALA A 9 -17.02 -3.85 -13.31
N TRP A 10 -15.96 -3.90 -14.12
CA TRP A 10 -14.60 -4.09 -13.65
C TRP A 10 -14.13 -2.92 -12.79
N MET A 11 -14.38 -1.68 -13.24
CA MET A 11 -14.02 -0.47 -12.49
C MET A 11 -14.76 -0.38 -11.15
N GLY A 12 -16.07 -0.66 -11.13
CA GLY A 12 -16.84 -0.68 -9.88
C GLY A 12 -16.36 -1.77 -8.90
N LEU A 13 -15.92 -2.93 -9.42
CA LEU A 13 -15.36 -3.98 -8.57
C LEU A 13 -14.02 -3.55 -7.95
N THR A 14 -13.12 -2.92 -8.72
CA THR A 14 -11.84 -2.42 -8.19
C THR A 14 -12.05 -1.36 -7.12
N GLU A 15 -12.99 -0.43 -7.32
CA GLU A 15 -13.30 0.59 -6.31
C GLU A 15 -13.84 -0.02 -5.02
N PHE A 16 -14.73 -1.01 -5.13
CA PHE A 16 -15.24 -1.73 -3.96
C PHE A 16 -14.12 -2.47 -3.21
N VAL A 17 -13.25 -3.17 -3.94
CA VAL A 17 -12.11 -3.87 -3.36
C VAL A 17 -11.15 -2.91 -2.67
N ASP A 18 -10.86 -1.76 -3.27
CA ASP A 18 -9.98 -0.74 -2.68
C ASP A 18 -10.58 -0.16 -1.40
N TYR A 19 -11.88 0.14 -1.40
CA TYR A 19 -12.57 0.66 -0.21
C TYR A 19 -12.52 -0.34 0.95
N VAL A 20 -12.86 -1.60 0.67
CA VAL A 20 -12.82 -2.69 1.66
C VAL A 20 -11.38 -2.89 2.16
N SER A 21 -10.41 -2.91 1.25
CA SER A 21 -8.98 -3.08 1.58
C SER A 21 -8.47 -1.97 2.48
N THR A 22 -8.81 -0.70 2.22
CA THR A 22 -8.45 0.42 3.10
C THR A 22 -9.10 0.28 4.46
N CYS A 23 -10.36 -0.13 4.52
CA CYS A 23 -11.09 -0.32 5.77
C CYS A 23 -10.45 -1.40 6.66
N PHE A 24 -9.82 -2.42 6.08
CA PHE A 24 -9.02 -3.41 6.82
C PHE A 24 -7.58 -2.96 7.09
N THR A 25 -6.95 -2.25 6.15
CA THR A 25 -5.53 -1.87 6.23
C THR A 25 -5.26 -0.93 7.41
N ILE A 26 -6.14 0.03 7.67
CA ILE A 26 -6.01 0.96 8.79
C ILE A 26 -6.01 0.23 10.15
N PRO A 27 -7.03 -0.55 10.53
CA PRO A 27 -7.06 -1.21 11.83
C PRO A 27 -5.94 -2.26 11.96
N ILE A 28 -5.58 -2.98 10.90
CA ILE A 28 -4.48 -3.96 10.95
C ILE A 28 -3.14 -3.27 11.24
N ASN A 29 -2.82 -2.18 10.55
CA ASN A 29 -1.57 -1.46 10.79
C ASN A 29 -1.55 -0.75 12.16
N VAL A 30 -2.70 -0.25 12.64
CA VAL A 30 -2.84 0.29 14.01
C VAL A 30 -2.63 -0.81 15.05
N LEU A 31 -3.21 -1.98 14.85
CA LEU A 31 -3.00 -3.14 15.71
C LEU A 31 -1.54 -3.58 15.69
N LEU A 32 -0.88 -3.56 14.52
CA LEU A 32 0.55 -3.85 14.38
C LEU A 32 1.38 -2.87 15.22
N LEU A 33 1.11 -1.57 15.12
CA LEU A 33 1.75 -0.53 15.92
C LEU A 33 1.53 -0.74 17.42
N TYR A 34 0.30 -1.12 17.82
CA TYR A 34 -0.02 -1.44 19.21
C TYR A 34 0.78 -2.65 19.72
N CYS A 35 0.83 -3.74 18.95
CA CYS A 35 1.61 -4.92 19.28
C CYS A 35 3.11 -4.62 19.36
N ILE A 36 3.63 -3.80 18.44
CA ILE A 36 5.02 -3.33 18.45
C ILE A 36 5.31 -2.54 19.73
N ARG A 37 4.39 -1.69 20.17
CA ARG A 37 4.55 -0.90 21.40
C ARG A 37 4.48 -1.76 22.66
N THR A 38 3.54 -2.69 22.74
CA THR A 38 3.23 -3.46 23.97
C THR A 38 4.03 -4.74 24.13
N LYS A 39 4.33 -5.47 23.04
CA LYS A 39 4.92 -6.82 23.08
C LYS A 39 6.36 -6.90 22.57
N SER A 40 6.92 -5.84 21.98
CA SER A 40 8.29 -5.88 21.44
C SER A 40 9.35 -5.82 22.56
N GLY A 41 9.98 -6.96 22.85
CA GLY A 41 11.14 -7.06 23.76
C GLY A 41 12.39 -6.33 23.26
N LYS A 42 13.34 -6.04 24.18
CA LYS A 42 14.58 -5.26 23.92
C LYS A 42 15.50 -5.85 22.84
N SER A 43 15.40 -7.16 22.56
CA SER A 43 16.20 -7.86 21.53
C SER A 43 15.90 -7.35 20.10
N PHE A 44 14.68 -6.88 19.84
CA PHE A 44 14.24 -6.48 18.50
C PHE A 44 14.39 -4.98 18.21
N GLY A 45 15.22 -4.23 18.96
CA GLY A 45 15.26 -2.76 18.88
C GLY A 45 15.35 -2.16 17.46
N LYS A 46 16.26 -2.65 16.60
CA LYS A 46 16.39 -2.18 15.20
C LYS A 46 15.25 -2.67 14.31
N TYR A 47 14.80 -3.91 14.50
CA TYR A 47 13.70 -4.51 13.75
C TYR A 47 12.35 -3.84 14.06
N LYS A 48 12.17 -3.38 15.30
CA LYS A 48 11.02 -2.62 15.77
C LYS A 48 10.83 -1.34 14.95
N ASN A 49 11.91 -0.62 14.68
CA ASN A 49 11.87 0.61 13.89
C ASN A 49 11.48 0.32 12.44
N LEU A 50 11.99 -0.77 11.86
CA LEU A 50 11.63 -1.19 10.49
C LEU A 50 10.14 -1.54 10.37
N MET A 51 9.59 -2.31 11.31
CA MET A 51 8.16 -2.64 11.33
C MET A 51 7.26 -1.41 11.60
N THR A 52 7.72 -0.49 12.46
CA THR A 52 7.01 0.77 12.71
C THR A 52 6.95 1.61 11.44
N PHE A 53 8.09 1.73 10.73
CA PHE A 53 8.18 2.47 9.48
C PHE A 53 7.32 1.83 8.38
N PHE A 54 7.32 0.50 8.28
CA PHE A 54 6.41 -0.23 7.39
C PHE A 54 4.94 0.12 7.65
N SER A 55 4.53 0.11 8.92
CA SER A 55 3.12 0.36 9.29
C SER A 55 2.71 1.79 8.96
N ILE A 56 3.57 2.77 9.25
CA ILE A 56 3.33 4.18 8.92
C ILE A 56 3.22 4.36 7.40
N GLN A 57 4.15 3.76 6.65
CA GLN A 57 4.16 3.84 5.20
C GLN A 57 2.94 3.16 4.57
N SER A 58 2.49 2.03 5.13
CA SER A 58 1.30 1.31 4.68
C SER A 58 0.02 2.12 4.91
N ILE A 59 -0.12 2.78 6.07
CA ILE A 59 -1.23 3.70 6.34
C ILE A 59 -1.20 4.88 5.36
N PHE A 60 -0.02 5.50 5.16
CA PHE A 60 0.13 6.61 4.22
C PHE A 60 -0.26 6.23 2.79
N PHE A 61 0.19 5.06 2.32
CA PHE A 61 -0.19 4.53 1.00
C PHE A 61 -1.70 4.30 0.87
N SER A 62 -2.33 3.68 1.87
CA SER A 62 -3.77 3.40 1.85
C SER A 62 -4.62 4.69 1.82
N ILE A 63 -4.19 5.73 2.54
CA ILE A 63 -4.81 7.06 2.47
C ILE A 63 -4.67 7.64 1.06
N GLN A 64 -3.46 7.61 0.49
CA GLN A 64 -3.20 8.13 -0.86
C GLN A 64 -4.00 7.39 -1.94
N ALA A 65 -4.07 6.05 -1.86
CA ALA A 65 -4.84 5.23 -2.79
C ALA A 65 -6.34 5.60 -2.75
N THR A 66 -6.89 5.77 -1.55
CA THR A 66 -8.31 6.10 -1.35
C THR A 66 -8.65 7.52 -1.79
N LEU A 67 -7.80 8.51 -1.46
CA LEU A 67 -8.04 9.92 -1.82
C LEU A 67 -8.09 10.16 -3.33
N ASN A 68 -7.37 9.34 -4.09
CA ASN A 68 -7.14 9.58 -5.51
C ASN A 68 -7.81 8.54 -6.41
N HIS A 69 -8.57 7.59 -5.86
CA HIS A 69 -9.23 6.51 -6.62
C HIS A 69 -8.26 5.93 -7.66
N MET A 70 -7.05 5.57 -7.21
CA MET A 70 -6.01 5.07 -8.10
C MET A 70 -6.29 3.61 -8.43
N CYS A 71 -6.50 3.33 -9.71
CA CYS A 71 -6.68 1.97 -10.19
C CYS A 71 -5.34 1.41 -10.64
N PHE A 72 -5.05 0.19 -10.17
CA PHE A 72 -3.91 -0.60 -10.62
C PHE A 72 -4.40 -1.61 -11.65
N HIS A 73 -3.84 -1.56 -12.85
CA HIS A 73 -4.13 -2.54 -13.88
C HIS A 73 -2.83 -3.20 -14.35
N THR A 74 -2.74 -4.50 -14.08
CA THR A 74 -1.61 -5.32 -14.51
C THR A 74 -2.04 -6.13 -15.71
N ILE A 75 -1.46 -5.84 -16.88
CA ILE A 75 -1.64 -6.66 -18.09
C ILE A 75 -0.30 -7.33 -18.39
N GLY A 76 -0.27 -8.66 -18.30
CA GLY A 76 0.96 -9.43 -18.48
C GLY A 76 2.01 -9.08 -17.42
N GLY A 77 3.20 -8.64 -17.86
CA GLY A 77 4.30 -8.22 -16.99
C GLY A 77 4.37 -6.71 -16.72
N THR A 78 3.42 -5.92 -17.22
CA THR A 78 3.42 -4.46 -17.08
C THR A 78 2.42 -4.02 -16.04
N PHE A 79 2.86 -3.16 -15.12
CA PHE A 79 2.04 -2.56 -14.08
C PHE A 79 1.68 -1.12 -14.48
N MET A 80 0.39 -0.83 -14.66
CA MET A 80 -0.10 0.50 -15.02
C MET A 80 -0.92 1.09 -13.87
N MET A 81 -0.64 2.35 -13.52
CA MET A 81 -1.40 3.14 -12.55
C MET A 81 -2.11 4.28 -13.27
N PHE A 82 -3.40 4.47 -12.99
CA PHE A 82 -4.15 5.62 -13.48
C PHE A 82 -5.18 6.09 -12.45
N THR A 83 -5.50 7.38 -12.50
CA THR A 83 -6.52 8.00 -11.65
C THR A 83 -7.84 8.04 -12.40
N LEU A 84 -8.87 7.40 -11.86
CA LEU A 84 -10.20 7.28 -12.50
C LEU A 84 -11.01 8.58 -12.42
N THR A 85 -10.93 9.29 -11.30
CA THR A 85 -11.73 10.50 -11.05
C THR A 85 -10.92 11.51 -10.26
N ASN A 86 -10.82 12.73 -10.78
CA ASN A 86 -10.13 13.83 -10.13
C ASN A 86 -11.12 14.60 -9.23
N HIS A 87 -11.52 14.01 -8.11
CA HIS A 87 -12.51 14.60 -7.20
C HIS A 87 -12.06 15.96 -6.63
N PHE A 88 -10.74 16.16 -6.53
CA PHE A 88 -10.12 17.41 -6.08
C PHE A 88 -9.95 18.46 -7.18
N ASN A 89 -10.36 18.16 -8.42
CA ASN A 89 -10.21 19.03 -9.59
C ASN A 89 -8.78 19.60 -9.70
N LEU A 90 -7.79 18.75 -9.37
CA LEU A 90 -6.39 19.15 -9.34
C LEU A 90 -5.91 19.51 -10.74
N PRO A 91 -5.08 20.55 -10.88
CA PRO A 91 -4.44 20.85 -12.14
C PRO A 91 -3.57 19.66 -12.59
N PRO A 92 -3.31 19.48 -13.91
CA PRO A 92 -2.63 18.29 -14.44
C PRO A 92 -1.31 17.96 -13.73
N TRP A 93 -0.50 18.97 -13.42
CA TRP A 93 0.77 18.79 -12.69
C TRP A 93 0.59 18.18 -11.29
N GLY A 94 -0.50 18.53 -10.58
CA GLY A 94 -0.82 17.98 -9.26
C GLY A 94 -1.15 16.49 -9.34
N VAL A 95 -1.85 16.06 -10.39
CA VAL A 95 -2.16 14.64 -10.63
C VAL A 95 -0.87 13.85 -10.92
N TRP A 96 0.04 14.39 -11.72
CA TRP A 96 1.35 13.77 -11.99
C TRP A 96 2.20 13.62 -10.73
N ILE A 97 2.28 14.66 -9.90
CA ILE A 97 3.02 14.59 -8.62
C ILE A 97 2.42 13.51 -7.73
N ASN A 98 1.09 13.49 -7.62
CA ASN A 98 0.41 12.55 -6.76
C ASN A 98 0.58 11.08 -7.23
N LEU A 99 0.53 10.84 -8.53
CA LEU A 99 0.85 9.55 -9.14
C LEU A 99 2.30 9.14 -8.85
N GLY A 100 3.24 10.09 -8.97
CA GLY A 100 4.65 9.87 -8.63
C GLY A 100 4.85 9.50 -7.16
N ILE A 101 4.21 10.21 -6.24
CA ILE A 101 4.23 9.91 -4.80
C ILE A 101 3.70 8.50 -4.53
N CYS A 102 2.60 8.11 -5.19
CA CYS A 102 2.04 6.77 -5.07
C CYS A 102 3.05 5.70 -5.52
N CYS A 103 3.65 5.86 -6.70
CA CYS A 103 4.64 4.94 -7.23
C CYS A 103 5.85 4.78 -6.30
N ILE A 104 6.39 5.90 -5.80
CA ILE A 104 7.48 5.91 -4.83
C ILE A 104 7.07 5.19 -3.54
N SER A 105 5.84 5.41 -3.06
CA SER A 105 5.36 4.79 -1.83
C SER A 105 5.23 3.26 -1.96
N VAL A 106 4.77 2.75 -3.10
CA VAL A 106 4.74 1.31 -3.40
C VAL A 106 6.16 0.74 -3.40
N GLY A 107 7.11 1.43 -4.04
CA GLY A 107 8.52 1.06 -4.02
C GLY A 107 9.09 0.96 -2.60
N TYR A 108 8.80 1.95 -1.75
CA TYR A 108 9.21 1.91 -0.34
C TYR A 108 8.60 0.73 0.43
N VAL A 109 7.31 0.45 0.25
CA VAL A 109 6.67 -0.70 0.91
C VAL A 109 7.34 -2.01 0.50
N LEU A 110 7.64 -2.20 -0.80
CA LEU A 110 8.35 -3.38 -1.29
C LEU A 110 9.78 -3.49 -0.75
N LEU A 111 10.51 -2.38 -0.67
CA LEU A 111 11.86 -2.34 -0.09
C LEU A 111 11.87 -2.66 1.41
N ILE A 112 10.91 -2.14 2.16
CA ILE A 112 10.82 -2.42 3.59
C ILE A 112 10.42 -3.89 3.82
N LEU A 113 9.52 -4.42 2.99
CA LEU A 113 9.09 -5.81 3.03
C LEU A 113 10.25 -6.77 2.69
N SER A 114 11.08 -6.45 1.69
CA SER A 114 12.29 -7.22 1.39
C SER A 114 13.32 -7.15 2.53
N ALA A 115 13.51 -5.96 3.13
CA ALA A 115 14.36 -5.81 4.31
C ALA A 115 13.86 -6.67 5.49
N GLN A 116 12.54 -6.75 5.71
CA GLN A 116 11.98 -7.61 6.76
C GLN A 116 12.34 -9.08 6.59
N PHE A 117 12.37 -9.61 5.36
CA PHE A 117 12.80 -10.98 5.08
C PHE A 117 14.28 -11.19 5.44
N ILE A 118 15.14 -10.24 5.07
CA ILE A 118 16.56 -10.29 5.41
C ILE A 118 16.76 -10.27 6.93
N TYR A 119 16.04 -9.38 7.64
CA TYR A 119 16.11 -9.31 9.09
C TYR A 119 15.63 -10.60 9.77
N ARG A 120 14.58 -11.25 9.26
CA ARG A 120 14.11 -12.55 9.76
C ARG A 120 15.16 -13.64 9.53
N TYR A 121 15.82 -13.65 8.37
CA TYR A 121 16.90 -14.59 8.08
C TYR A 121 18.07 -14.45 9.06
N PHE A 122 18.47 -13.22 9.39
CA PHE A 122 19.52 -12.97 10.40
C PHE A 122 19.09 -13.33 11.83
N ALA A 123 17.81 -13.16 12.15
CA ALA A 123 17.28 -13.53 13.47
C ALA A 123 17.15 -15.05 13.66
N MET A 124 16.94 -15.82 12.58
CA MET A 124 16.88 -17.28 12.61
C MET A 124 18.25 -17.95 12.60
N ASN A 125 19.29 -17.27 12.08
CA ASN A 125 20.68 -17.77 12.03
C ASN A 125 21.53 -17.35 13.24
N LYS A 126 20.89 -16.94 14.34
CA LYS A 126 21.51 -16.62 15.63
C LYS A 126 20.94 -17.54 16.69
#